data_AF-A0A953KSN2-F1
#
_entry.id   AF-A0A953KSN2-F1
#
_cell.length_a   1.000
_cell.length_b   1.000
_cell.length_c   1.000
_cell.angle_alpha   90.00
_cell.angle_beta   90.00
_cell.angle_gamma   90.00
#
_symmetry.space_group_name_H-M   'P 1'
#
loop_
_entity.id
_entity.type
_entity.pdbx_description
1 polymer ?
#
loop_
_entity_poly.entity_id
_entity_poly.type
_entity_poly.pdbx_seq_one_letter_code
_entity_poly.pdbx_strand_id
1 'polypeptide(L)' 'EYEEMMNTVLGKLTAENLATAVALASIPEEIRGYGHVKEEALLKARAQQASLLEAFKAPIIPIRALA' A
#
# COMPACT_ATOMS: atom_id res chain seq x y z
N GLU A 1 -11.99 0.99 7.89
CA GLU A 1 -10.59 0.57 7.66
C GLU A 1 -10.13 0.69 6.20
N TYR A 2 -10.46 -0.23 5.27
CA TYR A 2 -9.94 -0.15 3.89
C TYR A 2 -10.42 1.10 3.15
N GLU A 3 -11.71 1.43 3.22
CA GLU A 3 -12.28 2.61 2.56
C GLU A 3 -11.68 3.92 3.08
N GLU A 4 -11.45 4.04 4.40
CA GLU A 4 -10.79 5.21 5.00
C GLU A 4 -9.33 5.35 4.56
N MET A 5 -8.62 4.21 4.47
CA MET A 5 -7.26 4.18 3.94
C MET A 5 -7.25 4.64 2.48
N MET A 6 -8.15 4.12 1.65
CA MET A 6 -8.27 4.53 0.25
C MET A 6 -8.65 6.00 0.09
N ASN A 7 -9.53 6.53 0.94
CA ASN A 7 -9.86 7.96 0.93
C ASN A 7 -8.62 8.82 1.25
N THR A 8 -7.79 8.39 2.20
CA THR A 8 -6.52 9.06 2.53
C THR A 8 -5.50 8.99 1.38
N VAL A 9 -5.39 7.83 0.73
CA VAL A 9 -4.50 7.63 -0.42
C VAL A 9 -4.94 8.50 -1.60
N LEU A 10 -6.23 8.49 -1.92
CA LEU A 10 -6.80 9.31 -3.00
C LEU A 10 -6.61 10.80 -2.75
N GLY A 11 -6.76 11.25 -1.49
CA GLY A 11 -6.55 12.66 -1.13
C GLY A 11 -5.11 13.16 -1.26
N LYS A 12 -4.12 12.25 -1.36
CA LYS A 12 -2.69 12.58 -1.49
C LYS A 12 -2.07 11.96 -2.75
N LEU A 13 -2.90 11.49 -3.67
CA LEU A 13 -2.45 10.83 -4.89
C LEU A 13 -1.77 11.83 -5.82
N THR A 14 -0.58 11.47 -6.28
CA THR A 14 0.20 12.19 -7.29
C THR A 14 0.67 11.20 -8.36
N ALA A 15 1.12 11.71 -9.51
CA ALA A 15 1.68 10.85 -10.55
C ALA A 15 2.91 10.06 -10.07
N GLU A 16 3.64 10.60 -9.10
CA GLU A 16 4.88 10.01 -8.56
C GLU A 16 4.62 8.88 -7.57
N ASN A 17 3.52 8.95 -6.80
CA ASN A 17 3.13 7.92 -5.83
C ASN A 17 2.03 6.97 -6.33
N LEU A 18 1.62 7.10 -7.60
CA LEU A 18 0.59 6.27 -8.23
C LEU A 18 0.91 4.78 -8.13
N ALA A 19 2.16 4.39 -8.37
CA ALA A 19 2.57 2.98 -8.27
C ALA A 19 2.36 2.42 -6.85
N THR A 20 2.71 3.20 -5.82
CA THR A 20 2.52 2.82 -4.42
C THR A 20 1.04 2.78 -4.03
N ALA A 21 0.23 3.71 -4.56
CA ALA A 21 -1.22 3.71 -4.35
C ALA A 21 -1.90 2.49 -4.96
N VAL A 22 -1.50 2.08 -6.16
CA VAL A 22 -2.00 0.85 -6.81
C VAL A 22 -1.62 -0.38 -5.98
N ALA A 23 -0.37 -0.46 -5.50
CA ALA A 23 0.07 -1.54 -4.63
C ALA A 23 -0.77 -1.63 -3.33
N LEU A 24 -1.09 -0.49 -2.70
CA LEU A 24 -1.98 -0.44 -1.53
C LEU A 24 -3.39 -0.93 -1.84
N ALA A 25 -3.92 -0.60 -3.02
CA ALA A 25 -5.26 -1.01 -3.45
C ALA A 25 -5.38 -2.52 -3.75
N SER A 26 -4.27 -3.18 -4.13
CA SER A 26 -4.26 -4.62 -4.42
C SER A 26 -4.06 -5.52 -3.18
N ILE A 27 -3.66 -4.97 -2.03
CA ILE A 27 -3.54 -5.70 -0.74
C ILE A 27 -4.75 -6.61 -0.44
N PRO A 28 -6.02 -6.15 -0.51
CA PRO A 28 -7.17 -7.01 -0.22
C PRO A 28 -7.29 -8.22 -1.15
N GLU A 29 -6.76 -8.14 -2.38
CA GLU A 29 -6.78 -9.24 -3.34
C GLU A 29 -5.82 -10.37 -2.95
N GLU A 30 -4.81 -10.08 -2.13
CA GLU A 30 -3.85 -11.07 -1.60
C GLU A 30 -4.42 -11.87 -0.42
N ILE A 31 -5.45 -11.35 0.26
CA ILE A 31 -6.09 -12.01 1.41
C ILE A 31 -7.09 -13.04 0.89
N ARG A 32 -6.61 -14.24 0.54
CA ARG A 32 -7.43 -15.36 0.01
C ARG A 32 -7.27 -16.64 0.84
N GLY A 33 -8.19 -17.58 0.64
CA GLY A 33 -8.19 -18.88 1.33
C GLY A 33 -9.04 -18.93 2.59
N TYR A 34 -8.88 -20.02 3.36
CA TYR A 34 -9.69 -20.32 4.55
C TYR A 34 -8.82 -20.73 5.74
N GLY A 35 -9.32 -20.53 6.95
CA GLY A 35 -8.63 -20.87 8.20
C GLY A 35 -7.26 -20.21 8.28
N HIS A 36 -6.23 -21.02 8.50
CA HIS A 36 -4.88 -20.57 8.86
C HIS A 36 -4.20 -19.85 7.68
N VAL A 37 -4.50 -20.28 6.46
CA VAL A 37 -3.98 -19.63 5.24
C VAL A 37 -4.47 -18.19 5.14
N LYS A 38 -5.74 -17.94 5.50
CA LYS A 38 -6.30 -16.58 5.53
C LYS A 38 -5.66 -15.76 6.65
N GLU A 39 -5.41 -16.35 7.81
CA GLU A 39 -4.78 -15.68 8.94
C GLU A 39 -3.33 -15.27 8.61
N GLU A 40 -2.55 -16.17 8.00
CA GLU A 40 -1.20 -15.86 7.52
C GLU A 40 -1.20 -14.80 6.41
N ALA A 41 -2.13 -14.90 5.46
CA ALA A 41 -2.30 -13.91 4.40
C ALA A 41 -2.69 -12.53 4.98
N LEU A 42 -3.57 -12.50 5.99
CA LEU A 42 -3.96 -11.27 6.68
C LEU A 42 -2.77 -10.62 7.39
N LEU A 43 -1.93 -11.41 8.06
CA LEU A 43 -0.73 -10.91 8.74
C LEU A 43 0.28 -10.33 7.74
N LYS A 44 0.53 -11.02 6.63
CA LYS A 44 1.40 -10.54 5.54
C LYS A 44 0.86 -9.28 4.91
N ALA A 45 -0.44 -9.26 4.59
CA ALA A 45 -1.13 -8.11 4.02
C ALA A 45 -1.04 -6.88 4.94
N ARG A 46 -1.27 -7.05 6.25
CA ARG A 46 -1.10 -5.97 7.24
C ARG A 46 0.33 -5.43 7.25
N ALA A 47 1.34 -6.29 7.21
CA ALA A 47 2.74 -5.88 7.20
C ALA A 47 3.12 -5.12 5.90
N GLN A 48 2.69 -5.62 4.75
CA GLN A 48 2.89 -4.94 3.46
C GLN A 48 2.17 -3.60 3.42
N GLN A 49 0.92 -3.54 3.90
CA GLN A 49 0.14 -2.31 3.96
C GLN A 49 0.86 -1.23 4.79
N ALA A 50 1.43 -1.60 5.95
CA ALA A 50 2.18 -0.67 6.78
C ALA A 50 3.40 -0.11 6.04
N SER A 51 4.21 -0.99 5.45
CA SER A 51 5.41 -0.59 4.70
C SER A 51 5.10 0.30 3.49
N LEU A 52 4.04 -0.04 2.73
CA LEU A 52 3.61 0.76 1.59
C LEU A 52 3.03 2.11 2.01
N LEU A 53 2.31 2.20 3.14
CA LEU A 53 1.83 3.47 3.67
C LEU A 53 2.97 4.38 4.11
N GLU A 54 4.05 3.83 4.66
CA GLU A 54 5.26 4.59 4.97
C GLU A 54 5.93 5.09 3.69
N ALA A 55 6.10 4.21 2.69
CA ALA A 55 6.66 4.58 1.38
C ALA A 55 5.79 5.62 0.64
N PHE A 56 4.47 5.56 0.79
CA PHE A 56 3.53 6.53 0.20
C PHE A 56 3.60 7.91 0.84
N LYS A 57 3.93 7.97 2.15
CA LYS A 57 4.13 9.23 2.88
C LYS A 57 5.52 9.81 2.67
N ALA A 58 6.51 8.97 2.39
CA ALA A 58 7.86 9.41 2.11
C ALA A 58 7.89 10.21 0.80
N PRO A 59 8.67 11.31 0.73
CA PRO A 59 8.89 12.00 -0.53
C PRO A 59 9.56 11.03 -1.51
N ILE A 60 8.94 10.79 -2.66
CA ILE A 60 9.57 10.06 -3.75
C ILE A 60 10.67 10.97 -4.28
N ILE A 61 11.92 10.68 -3.92
CA ILE A 61 13.07 11.42 -4.46
C ILE A 61 13.47 10.70 -5.75
N PRO A 62 13.16 11.24 -6.94
CA PRO A 62 13.62 10.63 -8.17
C PRO A 62 15.14 10.66 -8.19
N ILE A 63 15.76 9.53 -8.53
CA ILE A 63 17.23 9.35 -8.58
C ILE A 63 17.89 10.40 -9.50
N ARG A 64 17.12 10.99 -10.44
CA ARG A 64 17.57 12.08 -11.31
C ARG A 64 17.89 13.39 -10.56
N ALA A 65 17.38 13.61 -9.35
CA ALA A 65 17.62 14.84 -8.57
C ALA A 65 18.96 14.84 -7.80
N LEU A 66 19.71 13.72 -7.83
CA LEU A 66 20.98 13.53 -7.12
C LEU A 66 22.23 13.73 -8.02
N ALA A 67 22.06 14.24 -9.24
CA ALA A 67 23.12 14.45 -10.22
C ALA A 67 23.43 15.94 -10.45
#